data_AF-B4NIH5-F1
#
_entry.id   AF-B4NIH5-F1
#
_cell.length_a   1.000
_cell.length_b   1.000
_cell.length_c   1.000
_cell.angle_alpha   90.00
_cell.angle_beta   90.00
_cell.angle_gamma   90.00
#
_symmetry.space_group_name_H-M   'P 1'
#
loop_
_entity.id
_entity.type
_entity.pdbx_description
1 polymer ?
#
loop_
_entity_poly.entity_id
_entity_poly.type
_entity_poly.pdbx_seq_one_letter_code
_entity_poly.pdbx_strand_id
1 'polypeptide(L)'
;MSTLELCEKYFETRDVYKLMNLKKDAKEKEIKKAYHKLSLLVHPDRVPEEQKAESTEKFKVLSKLYQVLTDTQKRALYDEQGIIDDDDEESNMTSWLELWSKIFKPISEEEISNYEKEYIGSDLERTDVKKSYLGGKGCINYIMNHVPFMKVEDEPRIKVLVGEMIDAGEVPEYKIFTEEPAAKRNKRHKKYARESKEAKVIKERIERRKQQEDEAELEASDGNLEQMILARKNKRESNYNSLMDRLLEKYGGEDVSETVDFGSLDKKKKKKVKAATKQQTLNGVKRGRVEKTKV
;
A
#
# COMPACT_ATOMS: atom_id res chain seq x y z
N MET A 1 4.68 -36.34 7.03
CA MET A 1 5.77 -35.66 7.76
C MET A 1 5.13 -34.92 8.91
N SER A 2 5.63 -35.14 10.11
CA SER A 2 5.11 -34.45 11.28
C SER A 2 5.39 -32.94 11.18
N THR A 3 4.55 -32.11 11.81
CA THR A 3 4.78 -30.65 11.89
C THR A 3 6.19 -30.29 12.38
N LEU A 4 6.75 -31.05 13.33
CA LEU A 4 8.11 -30.82 13.83
C LEU A 4 9.20 -31.17 12.82
N GLU A 5 8.98 -32.19 11.98
CA GLU A 5 9.90 -32.55 10.89
C GLU A 5 9.90 -31.48 9.79
N LEU A 6 8.71 -30.91 9.50
CA LEU A 6 8.59 -29.79 8.58
C LEU A 6 9.25 -28.52 9.14
N CYS A 7 9.19 -28.29 10.46
CA CYS A 7 9.91 -27.19 11.11
C CYS A 7 11.42 -27.32 10.92
N GLU A 8 11.97 -28.53 11.12
CA GLU A 8 13.39 -28.78 10.91
C GLU A 8 13.80 -28.59 9.44
N LYS A 9 12.99 -29.07 8.50
CA LYS A 9 13.25 -28.92 7.07
C LYS A 9 13.29 -27.45 6.63
N TYR A 10 12.38 -26.63 7.12
CA TYR A 10 12.21 -25.26 6.61
C TYR A 10 12.84 -24.16 7.45
N PHE A 11 13.04 -24.41 8.74
CA PHE A 11 13.53 -23.43 9.70
C PHE A 11 14.69 -23.95 10.56
N GLU A 12 15.24 -25.13 10.24
CA GLU A 12 16.45 -25.70 10.85
C GLU A 12 16.33 -25.90 12.37
N THR A 13 15.11 -25.86 12.93
CA THR A 13 14.86 -25.88 14.37
C THR A 13 13.58 -26.65 14.69
N ARG A 14 13.66 -27.59 15.65
CA ARG A 14 12.51 -28.34 16.20
C ARG A 14 11.82 -27.64 17.38
N ASP A 15 12.52 -26.69 18.01
CA ASP A 15 11.99 -25.88 19.12
C ASP A 15 11.08 -24.76 18.62
N VAL A 16 9.78 -24.88 18.90
CA VAL A 16 8.75 -23.91 18.48
C VAL A 16 9.02 -22.52 19.07
N TYR A 17 9.45 -22.46 20.33
CA TYR A 17 9.79 -21.19 20.99
C TYR A 17 11.01 -20.50 20.36
N LYS A 18 12.05 -21.27 19.96
CA LYS A 18 13.23 -20.70 19.29
C LYS A 18 12.86 -20.19 17.91
N LEU A 19 12.05 -20.93 17.17
CA LEU A 19 11.54 -20.50 15.87
C LEU A 19 10.80 -19.16 15.97
N MET A 20 9.91 -19.03 16.94
CA MET A 20 9.15 -17.80 17.16
C MET A 20 9.93 -16.70 17.89
N ASN A 21 11.18 -16.98 18.27
CA ASN A 21 12.03 -16.10 19.07
C ASN A 21 11.33 -15.64 20.38
N LEU A 22 10.74 -16.61 21.08
CA LEU A 22 9.98 -16.43 22.31
C LEU A 22 10.64 -17.20 23.47
N LYS A 23 10.34 -16.77 24.69
CA LYS A 23 10.63 -17.55 25.90
C LYS A 23 9.49 -18.53 26.17
N LYS A 24 9.76 -19.61 26.91
CA LYS A 24 8.73 -20.58 27.32
C LYS A 24 7.58 -19.92 28.11
N ASP A 25 7.86 -18.86 28.86
CA ASP A 25 6.86 -18.09 29.63
C ASP A 25 6.15 -16.99 28.81
N ALA A 26 6.26 -17.00 27.48
CA ALA A 26 5.69 -15.95 26.65
C ALA A 26 4.16 -15.85 26.81
N LYS A 27 3.66 -14.63 26.92
CA LYS A 27 2.22 -14.33 26.99
C LYS A 27 1.58 -14.46 25.61
N GLU A 28 0.28 -14.72 25.54
CA GLU A 28 -0.47 -14.77 24.27
C GLU A 28 -0.24 -13.54 23.37
N LYS A 29 -0.17 -12.35 23.96
CA LYS A 29 0.13 -11.10 23.23
C LYS A 29 1.49 -11.13 22.55
N GLU A 30 2.50 -11.77 23.15
CA GLU A 30 3.84 -11.91 22.59
C GLU A 30 3.87 -12.97 21.50
N ILE A 31 3.18 -14.10 21.71
CA ILE A 31 3.00 -15.17 20.71
C ILE A 31 2.36 -14.60 19.44
N LYS A 32 1.27 -13.82 19.60
CA LYS A 32 0.59 -13.16 18.48
C LYS A 32 1.50 -12.18 17.73
N LYS A 33 2.30 -11.39 18.46
CA LYS A 33 3.25 -10.45 17.86
C LYS A 33 4.37 -11.17 17.09
N ALA A 34 4.90 -12.26 17.63
CA ALA A 34 5.93 -13.06 16.97
C ALA A 34 5.40 -13.74 15.71
N TYR A 35 4.21 -14.36 15.80
CA TYR A 35 3.51 -14.93 14.65
C TYR A 35 3.31 -13.89 13.54
N HIS A 36 2.82 -12.69 13.87
CA HIS A 36 2.62 -11.62 12.88
C HIS A 36 3.91 -11.26 12.13
N LYS A 37 5.02 -11.09 12.84
CA LYS A 37 6.32 -10.76 12.23
C LYS A 37 6.80 -11.85 11.28
N LEU A 38 6.71 -13.12 11.68
CA LEU A 38 7.16 -14.25 10.87
C LEU A 38 6.22 -14.50 9.69
N SER A 39 4.91 -14.40 9.92
CA SER A 39 3.87 -14.54 8.90
C SER A 39 4.09 -13.57 7.73
N LEU A 40 4.50 -12.33 8.00
CA LEU A 40 4.84 -11.35 6.98
C LEU A 40 6.10 -11.69 6.17
N LEU A 41 7.03 -12.46 6.73
CA LEU A 41 8.25 -12.88 6.04
C LEU A 41 8.02 -14.08 5.12
N VAL A 42 7.17 -15.02 5.54
CA VAL A 42 6.85 -16.24 4.78
C VAL A 42 5.57 -16.10 3.95
N HIS A 43 5.02 -14.89 3.80
CA HIS A 43 3.77 -14.69 3.09
C HIS A 43 3.92 -14.95 1.58
N PRO A 44 3.11 -15.85 0.97
CA PRO A 44 3.27 -16.23 -0.45
C PRO A 44 3.06 -15.08 -1.44
N ASP A 45 2.34 -14.02 -1.06
CA ASP A 45 2.16 -12.80 -1.88
C ASP A 45 3.41 -11.91 -1.94
N ARG A 46 4.33 -12.05 -0.98
CA ARG A 46 5.54 -11.21 -0.90
C ARG A 46 6.76 -11.85 -1.56
N VAL A 47 6.59 -13.05 -2.10
CA VAL A 47 7.66 -13.92 -2.57
C VAL A 47 7.48 -14.20 -4.07
N PRO A 48 8.57 -14.30 -4.86
CA PRO A 48 8.49 -14.64 -6.28
C PRO A 48 7.77 -15.96 -6.54
N GLU A 49 7.20 -16.13 -7.74
CA GLU A 49 6.39 -17.33 -8.10
C GLU A 49 7.10 -18.66 -7.85
N GLU A 50 8.40 -18.72 -8.09
CA GLU A 50 9.23 -19.92 -7.90
C GLU A 50 9.28 -20.40 -6.44
N GLN A 51 9.13 -19.49 -5.48
CA GLN A 51 9.21 -19.77 -4.04
C GLN A 51 7.84 -19.75 -3.34
N LYS A 52 6.75 -19.58 -4.09
CA LYS A 52 5.38 -19.56 -3.53
C LYS A 52 5.01 -20.89 -2.88
N ALA A 53 5.41 -22.02 -3.47
CA ALA A 53 5.12 -23.35 -2.93
C ALA A 53 5.79 -23.56 -1.56
N GLU A 54 7.09 -23.29 -1.45
CA GLU A 54 7.82 -23.40 -0.19
C GLU A 54 7.31 -22.42 0.87
N SER A 55 6.98 -21.19 0.47
CA SER A 55 6.42 -20.17 1.37
C SER A 55 5.05 -20.59 1.91
N THR A 56 4.24 -21.23 1.08
CA THR A 56 2.94 -21.79 1.49
C THR A 56 3.14 -22.88 2.55
N GLU A 57 4.09 -23.79 2.36
CA GLU A 57 4.39 -24.85 3.33
C GLU A 57 4.96 -24.28 4.64
N LYS A 58 5.92 -23.34 4.56
CA LYS A 58 6.46 -22.60 5.71
C LYS A 58 5.36 -21.93 6.53
N PHE A 59 4.39 -21.31 5.85
CA PHE A 59 3.27 -20.64 6.50
C PHE A 59 2.29 -21.62 7.14
N LYS A 60 1.98 -22.75 6.47
CA LYS A 60 1.15 -23.84 7.05
C LYS A 60 1.73 -24.32 8.37
N VAL A 61 3.04 -24.60 8.38
CA VAL A 61 3.76 -24.98 9.59
C VAL A 61 3.64 -23.90 10.65
N LEU A 62 3.98 -22.64 10.33
CA LEU A 62 3.91 -21.52 11.27
C LEU A 62 2.49 -21.32 11.87
N SER A 63 1.44 -21.55 11.07
CA SER A 63 0.05 -21.42 11.51
C SER A 63 -0.37 -22.53 12.46
N LYS A 64 0.03 -23.78 12.18
CA LYS A 64 -0.17 -24.91 13.10
C LYS A 64 0.53 -24.68 14.43
N LEU A 65 1.77 -24.21 14.40
CA LEU A 65 2.51 -23.86 15.61
C LEU A 65 1.83 -22.77 16.44
N TYR A 66 1.29 -21.74 15.78
CA TYR A 66 0.53 -20.71 16.46
C TYR A 66 -0.74 -21.26 17.11
N GLN A 67 -1.47 -22.16 16.44
CA GLN A 67 -2.66 -22.82 17.01
C GLN A 67 -2.30 -23.62 18.27
N VAL A 68 -1.22 -24.41 18.22
CA VAL A 68 -0.72 -25.18 19.36
C VAL A 68 -0.34 -24.28 20.53
N LEU A 69 0.36 -23.16 20.27
CA LEU A 69 0.80 -22.25 21.33
C LEU A 69 -0.31 -21.35 21.89
N THR A 70 -1.36 -21.11 21.11
CA THR A 70 -2.51 -20.28 21.55
C THR A 70 -3.47 -21.09 22.39
N ASP A 71 -3.62 -22.39 22.13
CA ASP A 71 -4.43 -23.28 22.95
C ASP A 71 -3.64 -23.73 24.20
N THR A 72 -4.13 -23.32 25.37
CA THR A 72 -3.51 -23.67 26.67
C THR A 72 -3.33 -25.17 26.88
N GLN A 73 -4.24 -26.01 26.37
CA GLN A 73 -4.16 -27.46 26.53
C GLN A 73 -3.08 -28.04 25.60
N LYS A 74 -3.07 -27.63 24.33
CA LYS A 74 -2.07 -28.07 23.35
C LYS A 74 -0.66 -27.57 23.69
N ARG A 75 -0.56 -26.36 24.25
CA ARG A 75 0.70 -25.81 24.75
C ARG A 75 1.26 -26.61 25.91
N ALA A 76 0.42 -26.97 26.89
CA ALA A 76 0.85 -27.79 28.03
C ALA A 76 1.33 -29.17 27.57
N LEU A 77 0.62 -29.80 26.62
CA LEU A 77 1.04 -31.08 26.03
C LEU A 77 2.38 -30.95 25.29
N TYR A 78 2.58 -29.88 24.53
CA TYR A 78 3.87 -29.60 23.88
C TYR A 78 4.99 -29.39 24.92
N ASP A 79 4.71 -28.66 26.00
CA ASP A 79 5.71 -28.39 27.05
C ASP A 79 6.08 -29.65 27.86
N GLU A 80 5.15 -30.59 28.04
CA GLU A 80 5.36 -31.84 28.79
C GLU A 80 5.96 -32.97 27.92
N GLN A 81 5.45 -33.16 26.71
CA GLN A 81 5.76 -34.32 25.86
C GLN A 81 6.67 -33.96 24.67
N GLY A 82 6.74 -32.69 24.28
CA GLY A 82 7.49 -32.24 23.10
C GLY A 82 6.87 -32.71 21.77
N ILE A 83 5.60 -33.15 21.79
CA ILE A 83 4.89 -33.68 20.63
C ILE A 83 3.79 -32.69 20.22
N ILE A 84 3.59 -32.54 18.92
CA ILE A 84 2.46 -31.81 18.36
C ILE A 84 1.54 -32.85 17.72
N ASP A 85 0.28 -32.87 18.13
CA ASP A 85 -0.73 -33.71 17.51
C ASP A 85 -1.05 -33.19 16.10
N ASP A 86 -0.83 -34.03 15.09
CA ASP A 86 -1.01 -33.70 13.67
C ASP A 86 -2.39 -34.14 13.14
N ASP A 87 -3.22 -34.80 13.96
CA ASP A 87 -4.50 -35.42 13.59
C ASP A 87 -5.71 -34.48 13.53
N ASP A 88 -5.52 -33.17 13.75
CA ASP A 88 -6.56 -32.20 13.41
C ASP A 88 -6.74 -32.19 11.89
N GLU A 89 -7.79 -32.88 11.43
CA GLU A 89 -8.18 -33.00 10.04
C GLU A 89 -8.06 -31.67 9.30
N GLU A 90 -7.59 -31.79 8.07
CA GLU A 90 -7.40 -30.77 7.05
C GLU A 90 -8.74 -30.08 6.71
N SER A 91 -9.29 -29.35 7.68
CA SER A 91 -10.59 -28.70 7.61
C SER A 91 -10.43 -27.45 6.77
N ASN A 92 -10.48 -27.65 5.45
CA ASN A 92 -10.99 -26.72 4.44
C ASN A 92 -10.65 -25.22 4.67
N MET A 93 -9.40 -24.91 5.01
CA MET A 93 -8.90 -23.53 5.11
C MET A 93 -8.57 -23.03 3.71
N THR A 94 -9.60 -22.79 2.89
CA THR A 94 -9.48 -22.61 1.44
C THR A 94 -8.95 -21.22 1.05
N SER A 95 -8.80 -20.27 1.99
CA SER A 95 -8.22 -18.95 1.73
C SER A 95 -7.35 -18.43 2.87
N TRP A 96 -6.05 -18.19 2.60
CA TRP A 96 -5.10 -17.61 3.55
C TRP A 96 -5.55 -16.27 4.15
N LEU A 97 -6.27 -15.47 3.36
CA LEU A 97 -6.84 -14.19 3.78
C LEU A 97 -7.84 -14.37 4.93
N GLU A 98 -8.51 -15.51 4.99
CA GLU A 98 -9.53 -15.83 5.99
C GLU A 98 -8.91 -16.24 7.32
N LEU A 99 -7.79 -16.96 7.30
CA LEU A 99 -7.00 -17.19 8.51
C LEU A 99 -6.42 -15.88 9.05
N TRP A 100 -5.85 -15.07 8.15
CA TRP A 100 -5.22 -13.81 8.51
C TRP A 100 -6.24 -12.82 9.09
N SER A 101 -7.42 -12.70 8.49
CA SER A 101 -8.52 -11.87 9.03
C SER A 101 -9.08 -12.38 10.36
N LYS A 102 -9.07 -13.71 10.59
CA LYS A 102 -9.48 -14.30 11.88
C LYS A 102 -8.46 -14.03 12.99
N ILE A 103 -7.17 -14.05 12.67
CA ILE A 103 -6.10 -13.80 13.65
C ILE A 103 -5.93 -12.29 13.91
N PHE A 104 -5.97 -11.49 12.85
CA PHE A 104 -5.79 -10.04 12.90
C PHE A 104 -7.12 -9.36 12.60
N LYS A 105 -7.73 -8.83 13.67
CA LYS A 105 -8.91 -7.98 13.53
C LYS A 105 -8.57 -6.85 12.56
N PRO A 106 -9.46 -6.52 11.61
CA PRO A 106 -9.27 -5.37 10.76
C PRO A 106 -9.14 -4.13 11.64
N ILE A 107 -8.16 -3.28 11.32
CA ILE A 107 -7.93 -2.03 12.03
C ILE A 107 -9.17 -1.16 11.82
N SER A 108 -9.80 -0.74 12.92
CA SER A 108 -10.97 0.12 12.85
C SER A 108 -10.58 1.60 12.67
N GLU A 109 -11.48 2.40 12.11
CA GLU A 109 -11.26 3.85 12.00
C GLU A 109 -11.12 4.51 13.38
N GLU A 110 -11.80 3.96 14.39
CA GLU A 110 -11.72 4.41 15.78
C GLU A 110 -10.34 4.14 16.39
N GLU A 111 -9.76 2.96 16.15
CA GLU A 111 -8.40 2.63 16.60
C GLU A 111 -7.36 3.57 15.98
N ILE A 112 -7.51 3.93 14.71
CA ILE A 112 -6.61 4.89 14.03
C ILE A 112 -6.75 6.28 14.67
N SER A 113 -7.98 6.73 14.95
CA SER A 113 -8.21 8.03 15.59
C SER A 113 -7.68 8.09 17.01
N ASN A 114 -7.80 7.01 17.78
CA ASN A 114 -7.25 6.93 19.13
C ASN A 114 -5.72 6.97 19.08
N TYR A 115 -5.10 6.24 18.16
CA TYR A 115 -3.66 6.27 17.98
C TYR A 115 -3.15 7.64 17.51
N GLU A 116 -3.88 8.35 16.63
CA GLU A 116 -3.54 9.73 16.24
C GLU A 116 -3.45 10.66 17.46
N LYS A 117 -4.41 10.56 18.38
CA LYS A 117 -4.45 11.38 19.61
C LYS A 117 -3.34 11.04 20.60
N GLU A 118 -3.03 9.76 20.75
CA GLU A 118 -1.94 9.31 21.64
C GLU A 118 -0.56 9.62 21.06
N TYR A 119 -0.43 9.60 19.73
CA TYR A 119 0.84 9.85 19.05
C TYR A 119 1.20 11.35 19.04
N ILE A 120 0.25 12.22 18.70
CA ILE A 120 0.50 13.68 18.62
C ILE A 120 0.83 14.24 20.00
N GLY A 121 2.00 14.84 20.14
CA GLY A 121 2.53 15.39 21.39
C GLY A 121 3.26 14.37 22.27
N SER A 122 3.36 13.11 21.84
CA SER A 122 4.11 12.09 22.57
C SER A 122 5.62 12.22 22.38
N ASP A 123 6.39 11.60 23.29
CA ASP A 123 7.84 11.44 23.14
C ASP A 123 8.19 10.67 21.86
N LEU A 124 7.33 9.73 21.44
CA LEU A 124 7.53 8.98 20.20
C LEU A 124 7.51 9.90 18.97
N GLU A 125 6.54 10.81 18.88
CA GLU A 125 6.51 11.81 17.82
C GLU A 125 7.80 12.63 17.80
N ARG A 126 8.25 13.10 18.97
CA ARG A 126 9.51 13.87 19.07
C ARG A 126 10.70 13.05 18.55
N THR A 127 10.79 11.77 18.89
CA THR A 127 11.88 10.91 18.39
C THR A 127 11.81 10.66 16.88
N ASP A 128 10.61 10.49 16.32
CA ASP A 128 10.40 10.28 14.89
C ASP A 128 10.69 11.57 14.08
N VAL A 129 10.27 12.72 14.60
CA VAL A 129 10.60 14.03 14.03
C VAL A 129 12.12 14.25 14.08
N LYS A 130 12.79 13.93 15.20
CA LYS A 130 14.25 14.01 15.32
C LYS A 130 14.95 13.12 14.29
N LYS A 131 14.53 11.86 14.16
CA LYS A 131 15.10 10.89 13.21
C LYS A 131 14.91 11.36 11.76
N SER A 132 13.71 11.81 11.42
CA SER A 132 13.41 12.31 10.08
C SER A 132 14.09 13.64 9.77
N TYR A 133 14.27 14.52 10.75
CA TYR A 133 15.04 15.77 10.61
C TYR A 133 16.50 15.50 10.29
N LEU A 134 17.14 14.56 11.00
CA LEU A 134 18.53 14.14 10.75
C LEU A 134 18.67 13.46 9.38
N GLY A 135 17.77 12.54 9.04
CA GLY A 135 17.77 11.86 7.74
C GLY A 135 17.53 12.80 6.56
N GLY A 136 16.65 13.79 6.74
CA GLY A 136 16.27 14.79 5.74
C GLY A 136 17.10 16.07 5.74
N LYS A 137 18.10 16.19 6.61
CA LYS A 137 18.92 17.41 6.80
C LYS A 137 18.07 18.68 6.94
N GLY A 138 17.00 18.61 7.73
CA GLY A 138 16.08 19.72 7.98
C GLY A 138 15.06 20.01 6.88
N CYS A 139 14.90 19.13 5.88
CA CYS A 139 13.88 19.30 4.85
C CYS A 139 12.47 18.96 5.39
N ILE A 140 11.60 19.95 5.53
CA ILE A 140 10.20 19.77 6.00
C ILE A 140 9.41 18.79 5.13
N ASN A 141 9.62 18.79 3.81
CA ASN A 141 8.96 17.82 2.92
C ASN A 141 9.36 16.38 3.22
N TYR A 142 10.60 16.16 3.66
CA TYR A 142 11.08 14.83 4.02
C TYR A 142 10.43 14.36 5.32
N ILE A 143 10.40 15.24 6.33
CA ILE A 143 9.74 15.02 7.62
C ILE A 143 8.26 14.66 7.39
N MET A 144 7.56 15.45 6.59
CA MET A 144 6.13 15.25 6.33
C MET A 144 5.79 13.91 5.64
N ASN A 145 6.72 13.32 4.89
CA ASN A 145 6.52 12.01 4.27
C ASN A 145 6.89 10.84 5.19
N HIS A 146 7.65 11.07 6.26
CA HIS A 146 8.19 10.01 7.12
C HIS A 146 7.53 9.97 8.50
N VAL A 147 7.01 11.10 8.98
CA VAL A 147 6.32 11.18 10.27
C VAL A 147 4.82 10.91 10.07
N PRO A 148 4.23 9.94 10.79
CA PRO A 148 2.80 9.65 10.78
C PRO A 148 1.92 10.86 11.13
N PHE A 149 0.70 10.88 10.56
CA PHE A 149 -0.36 11.85 10.86
C PHE A 149 -0.03 13.34 10.67
N MET A 150 1.09 13.68 10.02
CA MET A 150 1.39 15.08 9.73
C MET A 150 0.50 15.63 8.61
N LYS A 151 -0.34 16.61 8.96
CA LYS A 151 -1.11 17.39 7.99
C LYS A 151 -0.34 18.68 7.65
N VAL A 152 -0.71 19.32 6.53
CA VAL A 152 -0.04 20.56 6.11
C VAL A 152 -0.29 21.69 7.09
N GLU A 153 -1.45 21.66 7.73
CA GLU A 153 -1.91 22.62 8.73
C GLU A 153 -1.04 22.61 9.98
N ASP A 154 -0.37 21.49 10.27
CA ASP A 154 0.48 21.30 11.46
C ASP A 154 1.94 21.75 11.24
N GLU A 155 2.29 22.23 10.04
CA GLU A 155 3.61 22.80 9.75
C GLU A 155 4.13 23.82 10.81
N PRO A 156 3.34 24.80 11.30
CA PRO A 156 3.80 25.72 12.34
C PRO A 156 4.14 25.01 13.65
N ARG A 157 3.38 23.97 14.03
CA ARG A 157 3.64 23.20 15.26
C ARG A 157 4.99 22.48 15.19
N ILE A 158 5.30 21.87 14.04
CA ILE A 158 6.59 21.19 13.82
C ILE A 158 7.75 22.19 13.82
N LYS A 159 7.54 23.42 13.34
CA LYS A 159 8.55 24.47 13.43
C LYS A 159 8.90 24.83 14.86
N VAL A 160 7.89 24.93 15.73
CA VAL A 160 8.10 25.16 17.17
C VAL A 160 8.83 23.97 17.79
N LEU A 161 8.34 22.74 17.58
CA LEU A 161 8.93 21.53 18.15
C LEU A 161 10.41 21.34 17.77
N VAL A 162 10.76 21.54 16.50
CA VAL A 162 12.14 21.44 16.05
C VAL A 162 12.98 22.62 16.55
N GLY A 163 12.39 23.81 16.66
CA GLY A 163 13.04 24.97 17.29
C GLY A 163 13.46 24.66 18.73
N GLU A 164 12.55 24.09 19.53
CA GLU A 164 12.84 23.65 20.90
C GLU A 164 13.97 22.60 20.95
N MET A 165 14.02 21.67 19.98
CA MET A 165 15.10 20.69 19.89
C MET A 165 16.45 21.31 19.50
N ILE A 166 16.45 22.37 18.69
CA ILE A 166 17.66 23.12 18.33
C ILE A 166 18.15 23.92 19.53
N ASP A 167 17.24 24.61 20.24
CA ASP A 167 17.54 25.38 21.44
C ASP A 167 18.08 24.49 22.58
N ALA A 168 17.55 23.27 22.70
CA ALA A 168 18.06 22.25 23.61
C ALA A 168 19.41 21.64 23.17
N GLY A 169 19.91 21.95 21.96
CA GLY A 169 21.15 21.39 21.42
C GLY A 169 21.06 19.90 21.03
N GLU A 170 19.86 19.35 20.93
CA GLU A 170 19.65 17.93 20.60
C GLU A 170 19.88 17.62 19.12
N VAL A 171 19.74 18.62 18.26
CA VAL A 171 19.73 18.51 16.80
C VAL A 171 20.45 19.72 16.21
N PRO A 172 21.32 19.54 15.19
CA PRO A 172 22.01 20.66 14.56
C PRO A 172 21.05 21.56 13.77
N GLU A 173 21.34 22.85 13.73
CA GLU A 173 20.58 23.78 12.89
C GLU A 173 20.95 23.60 11.40
N TYR A 174 19.96 23.28 10.57
CA TYR A 174 20.11 23.30 9.12
C TYR A 174 19.45 24.53 8.50
N LYS A 175 20.20 25.26 7.68
CA LYS A 175 19.71 26.42 6.92
C LYS A 175 18.48 26.12 6.06
N ILE A 176 18.36 24.88 5.56
CA ILE A 176 17.21 24.43 4.78
C ILE A 176 15.90 24.52 5.58
N PHE A 177 15.99 24.33 6.90
CA PHE A 177 14.86 24.40 7.81
C PHE A 177 14.53 25.84 8.21
N THR A 178 15.55 26.59 8.66
CA THR A 178 15.39 27.98 9.14
C THR A 178 14.98 28.93 8.01
N GLU A 179 15.64 28.83 6.85
CA GLU A 179 15.48 29.73 5.71
C GLU A 179 14.68 29.08 4.57
N GLU A 180 13.53 28.48 4.87
CA GLU A 180 12.71 27.87 3.81
C GLU A 180 12.12 28.95 2.88
N PRO A 181 12.36 28.88 1.54
CA PRO A 181 11.72 29.79 0.60
C PRO A 181 10.19 29.65 0.61
N ALA A 182 9.48 30.77 0.71
CA ALA A 182 8.01 30.80 0.70
C ALA A 182 7.40 30.12 -0.53
N ALA A 183 8.08 30.14 -1.68
CA ALA A 183 7.65 29.44 -2.89
C ALA A 183 7.57 27.92 -2.71
N LYS A 184 8.52 27.31 -1.97
CA LYS A 184 8.52 25.87 -1.68
C LYS A 184 7.35 25.51 -0.76
N ARG A 185 7.14 26.30 0.30
CA ARG A 185 5.99 26.19 1.20
C ARG A 185 4.67 26.29 0.44
N ASN A 186 4.47 27.34 -0.37
CA ASN A 186 3.24 27.52 -1.15
C ASN A 186 3.00 26.38 -2.14
N LYS A 187 4.05 25.82 -2.75
CA LYS A 187 3.94 24.66 -3.63
C LYS A 187 3.50 23.41 -2.88
N ARG A 188 4.02 23.19 -1.67
CA ARG A 188 3.57 22.11 -0.76
C ARG A 188 2.08 22.27 -0.44
N HIS A 189 1.66 23.44 0.05
CA HIS A 189 0.25 23.70 0.38
C HIS A 189 -0.69 23.49 -0.82
N LYS A 190 -0.32 23.94 -2.01
CA LYS A 190 -1.09 23.69 -3.25
C LYS A 190 -1.19 22.21 -3.62
N LYS A 191 -0.11 21.45 -3.43
CA LYS A 191 -0.08 19.99 -3.71
C LYS A 191 -1.09 19.26 -2.83
N TYR A 192 -1.01 19.45 -1.50
CA TYR A 192 -1.91 18.78 -0.56
C TYR A 192 -3.36 19.26 -0.68
N ALA A 193 -3.59 20.53 -1.01
CA ALA A 193 -4.94 21.03 -1.28
C ALA A 193 -5.59 20.34 -2.50
N ARG A 194 -4.79 19.99 -3.53
CA ARG A 194 -5.26 19.20 -4.67
C ARG A 194 -5.51 17.75 -4.27
N GLU A 195 -4.55 17.12 -3.59
CA GLU A 195 -4.67 15.73 -3.13
C GLU A 195 -5.86 15.53 -2.18
N SER A 196 -6.15 16.49 -1.31
CA SER A 196 -7.33 16.47 -0.44
C SER A 196 -8.65 16.49 -1.24
N LYS A 197 -8.73 17.27 -2.33
CA LYS A 197 -9.90 17.27 -3.20
C LYS A 197 -10.06 15.93 -3.93
N GLU A 198 -8.97 15.39 -4.46
CA GLU A 198 -8.96 14.08 -5.11
C GLU A 198 -9.36 12.96 -4.13
N ALA A 199 -8.84 12.98 -2.91
CA ALA A 199 -9.17 12.03 -1.84
C ALA A 199 -10.66 12.09 -1.45
N LYS A 200 -11.25 13.29 -1.37
CA LYS A 200 -12.69 13.45 -1.12
C LYS A 200 -13.54 12.80 -2.20
N VAL A 201 -13.19 13.01 -3.47
CA VAL A 201 -13.89 12.39 -4.62
C VAL A 201 -13.76 10.87 -4.60
N ILE A 202 -12.57 10.34 -4.27
CA ILE A 202 -12.35 8.89 -4.16
C ILE A 202 -13.17 8.32 -3.00
N LYS A 203 -13.19 8.98 -1.83
CA LYS A 203 -13.97 8.55 -0.67
C LYS A 203 -15.46 8.47 -0.99
N GLU A 204 -16.02 9.52 -1.59
CA GLU A 204 -17.42 9.55 -2.03
C GLU A 204 -17.73 8.43 -3.03
N ARG A 205 -16.80 8.14 -3.95
CA ARG A 205 -16.96 7.04 -4.91
C ARG A 205 -16.97 5.66 -4.24
N ILE A 206 -16.13 5.46 -3.22
CA ILE A 206 -16.09 4.21 -2.45
C ILE A 206 -17.39 4.05 -1.65
N GLU A 207 -17.85 5.11 -0.97
CA GLU A 207 -19.11 5.10 -0.22
C GLU A 207 -20.30 4.78 -1.12
N ARG A 208 -20.38 5.41 -2.30
CA ARG A 208 -21.42 5.12 -3.29
C ARG A 208 -21.38 3.67 -3.79
N ARG A 209 -20.18 3.10 -3.98
CA ARG A 209 -20.04 1.70 -4.38
C ARG A 209 -20.53 0.77 -3.27
N LYS A 210 -20.15 1.02 -2.01
CA LYS A 210 -20.62 0.22 -0.86
C LYS A 210 -22.14 0.27 -0.75
N GLN A 211 -22.75 1.44 -0.85
CA GLN A 211 -24.21 1.58 -0.84
C GLN A 211 -24.89 0.74 -1.94
N GLN A 212 -24.33 0.75 -3.17
CA GLN A 212 -24.86 -0.08 -4.27
C GLN A 212 -24.67 -1.59 -4.03
N GLU A 213 -23.58 -1.99 -3.38
CA GLU A 213 -23.33 -3.40 -3.02
C GLU A 213 -24.31 -3.85 -1.93
N ASP A 214 -24.50 -3.03 -0.89
CA ASP A 214 -25.45 -3.27 0.19
C ASP A 214 -26.91 -3.32 -0.34
N GLU A 215 -27.29 -2.40 -1.24
CA GLU A 215 -28.59 -2.39 -1.92
C GLU A 215 -28.81 -3.64 -2.79
N ALA A 216 -27.79 -4.06 -3.54
CA ALA A 216 -27.86 -5.25 -4.40
C ALA A 216 -27.94 -6.56 -3.58
N GLU A 217 -27.29 -6.61 -2.41
CA GLU A 217 -27.34 -7.75 -1.50
C GLU A 217 -28.71 -7.87 -0.82
N LEU A 218 -29.34 -6.74 -0.46
CA LEU A 218 -30.71 -6.68 0.04
C LEU A 218 -31.74 -7.08 -1.04
N GLU A 219 -31.62 -6.60 -2.28
CA GLU A 219 -32.48 -7.02 -3.40
C GLU A 219 -32.34 -8.51 -3.74
N ALA A 220 -31.11 -9.06 -3.63
CA ALA A 220 -30.86 -10.49 -3.86
C ALA A 220 -31.44 -11.38 -2.74
N SER A 221 -31.62 -10.84 -1.53
CA SER A 221 -32.21 -11.55 -0.39
C SER A 221 -33.75 -11.64 -0.46
N ASP A 222 -34.42 -10.69 -1.11
CA ASP A 222 -35.90 -10.60 -1.14
C ASP A 222 -36.50 -10.98 -2.52
N GLY A 223 -35.66 -11.12 -3.55
CA GLY A 223 -36.08 -11.39 -4.92
C GLY A 223 -36.31 -12.87 -5.23
N ASN A 224 -37.55 -13.24 -5.57
CA ASN A 224 -37.87 -14.53 -6.21
C ASN A 224 -36.99 -14.72 -7.47
N LEU A 225 -36.49 -15.93 -7.74
CA LEU A 225 -35.49 -16.26 -8.78
C LEU A 225 -35.77 -15.63 -10.17
N GLU A 226 -37.05 -15.47 -10.50
CA GLU A 226 -37.56 -14.81 -11.72
C GLU A 226 -37.15 -13.33 -11.82
N GLN A 227 -37.19 -12.59 -10.71
CA GLN A 227 -36.78 -11.19 -10.65
C GLN A 227 -35.26 -11.05 -10.86
N MET A 228 -34.46 -11.98 -10.35
CA MET A 228 -33.01 -12.02 -10.63
C MET A 228 -32.71 -12.29 -12.11
N ILE A 229 -33.46 -13.17 -12.77
CA ILE A 229 -33.26 -13.48 -14.20
C ILE A 229 -33.63 -12.25 -15.04
N LEU A 230 -34.73 -11.57 -14.71
CA LEU A 230 -35.18 -10.35 -15.38
C LEU A 230 -34.19 -9.20 -15.16
N ALA A 231 -33.70 -8.99 -13.94
CA ALA A 231 -32.70 -7.98 -13.62
C ALA A 231 -31.37 -8.24 -14.37
N ARG A 232 -30.93 -9.50 -14.50
CA ARG A 232 -29.76 -9.86 -15.31
C ARG A 232 -29.97 -9.61 -16.80
N LYS A 233 -31.16 -9.87 -17.33
CA LYS A 233 -31.49 -9.58 -18.73
C LYS A 233 -31.50 -8.07 -18.98
N ASN A 234 -32.16 -7.30 -18.12
CA ASN A 234 -32.22 -5.84 -18.19
C ASN A 234 -30.83 -5.20 -18.05
N LYS A 235 -29.97 -5.71 -17.15
CA LYS A 235 -28.58 -5.21 -16.97
C LYS A 235 -27.69 -5.52 -18.17
N ARG A 236 -27.92 -6.65 -18.87
CA ARG A 236 -27.26 -6.94 -20.15
C ARG A 236 -27.73 -6.00 -21.25
N GLU A 237 -29.04 -5.76 -21.33
CA GLU A 237 -29.63 -4.83 -22.30
C GLU A 237 -29.20 -3.38 -22.05
N SER A 238 -29.14 -2.91 -20.80
CA SER A 238 -28.68 -1.55 -20.47
C SER A 238 -27.18 -1.38 -20.74
N ASN A 239 -26.35 -2.38 -20.42
CA ASN A 239 -24.93 -2.36 -20.74
C ASN A 239 -24.69 -2.41 -22.26
N TYR A 240 -25.50 -3.18 -22.98
CA TYR A 240 -25.51 -3.22 -24.44
C TYR A 240 -25.95 -1.89 -25.03
N ASN A 241 -27.01 -1.27 -24.52
CA ASN A 241 -27.50 0.03 -24.97
C ASN A 241 -26.51 1.15 -24.66
N SER A 242 -25.87 1.17 -23.49
CA SER A 242 -24.80 2.14 -23.18
C SER A 242 -23.56 1.94 -24.06
N LEU A 243 -23.25 0.70 -24.44
CA LEU A 243 -22.20 0.38 -25.39
C LEU A 243 -22.59 0.80 -26.82
N MET A 244 -23.85 0.60 -27.21
CA MET A 244 -24.40 1.01 -28.49
C MET A 244 -24.52 2.53 -28.60
N ASP A 245 -24.91 3.24 -27.55
CA ASP A 245 -24.93 4.71 -27.51
C ASP A 245 -23.52 5.28 -27.67
N ARG A 246 -22.50 4.69 -27.01
CA ARG A 246 -21.10 5.06 -27.22
C ARG A 246 -20.60 4.76 -28.63
N LEU A 247 -21.10 3.70 -29.26
CA LEU A 247 -20.76 3.36 -30.65
C LEU A 247 -21.49 4.27 -31.62
N LEU A 248 -22.75 4.61 -31.37
CA LEU A 248 -23.57 5.52 -32.17
C LEU A 248 -23.03 6.95 -32.09
N GLU A 249 -22.59 7.40 -30.92
CA GLU A 249 -21.92 8.69 -30.75
C GLU A 249 -20.56 8.75 -31.48
N LYS A 250 -19.92 7.59 -31.69
CA LYS A 250 -18.62 7.47 -32.36
C LYS A 250 -18.72 7.25 -33.88
N TYR A 251 -19.79 6.61 -34.36
CA TYR A 251 -19.93 6.14 -35.75
C TYR A 251 -21.28 6.46 -36.41
N GLY A 252 -22.30 6.89 -35.66
CA GLY A 252 -23.67 7.10 -36.12
C GLY A 252 -23.95 8.45 -36.78
N GLY A 253 -22.91 9.25 -37.04
CA GLY A 253 -23.01 10.37 -37.97
C GLY A 253 -22.75 9.88 -39.39
N GLU A 254 -23.73 9.30 -40.06
CA GLU A 254 -23.65 9.01 -41.49
C GLU A 254 -24.30 10.13 -42.30
N ASP A 255 -23.50 10.76 -43.17
CA ASP A 255 -23.90 10.97 -44.55
C ASP A 255 -22.86 10.29 -45.43
N VAL A 256 -23.33 9.36 -46.25
CA VAL A 256 -22.55 8.48 -47.12
C VAL A 256 -22.43 9.14 -48.50
N SER A 257 -21.30 9.76 -48.79
CA SER A 257 -20.62 9.66 -50.09
C SER A 257 -19.34 10.49 -50.07
N GLU A 258 -18.18 9.84 -50.05
CA GLU A 258 -17.04 10.25 -50.87
C GLU A 258 -15.97 9.17 -50.80
N THR A 259 -15.46 8.86 -51.99
CA THR A 259 -14.44 7.85 -52.28
C THR A 259 -13.21 7.99 -51.38
N VAL A 260 -12.71 6.86 -50.87
CA VAL A 260 -11.49 6.81 -50.04
C VAL A 260 -10.25 7.06 -50.92
N ASP A 261 -9.63 8.24 -50.78
CA ASP A 261 -8.28 8.52 -51.30
C ASP A 261 -7.22 8.16 -50.23
N PHE A 262 -6.41 7.14 -50.52
CA PHE A 262 -5.31 6.66 -49.69
C PHE A 262 -4.00 7.49 -49.83
N GLY A 263 -4.06 8.73 -50.33
CA GLY A 263 -2.89 9.56 -50.63
C GLY A 263 -2.40 10.55 -49.56
N SER A 264 -3.08 10.75 -48.42
CA SER A 264 -2.79 11.90 -47.53
C SER A 264 -2.32 11.54 -46.11
N LEU A 265 -1.38 10.61 -46.00
CA LEU A 265 -0.63 10.35 -44.77
C LEU A 265 0.85 10.72 -44.91
N ASP A 266 1.15 11.96 -45.29
CA ASP A 266 2.43 12.55 -44.91
C ASP A 266 2.42 14.09 -44.97
N LYS A 267 2.16 14.73 -43.81
CA LYS A 267 2.67 16.06 -43.40
C LYS A 267 2.02 16.50 -42.09
N LYS A 268 2.58 16.06 -40.95
CA LYS A 268 2.36 16.75 -39.67
C LYS A 268 3.05 18.12 -39.68
N LYS A 269 2.25 19.18 -39.84
CA LYS A 269 2.62 20.58 -39.56
C LYS A 269 3.00 20.75 -38.08
N LYS A 270 4.27 21.07 -37.81
CA LYS A 270 4.70 21.76 -36.59
C LYS A 270 4.14 23.19 -36.58
N LYS A 271 3.32 23.54 -35.59
CA LYS A 271 2.96 24.94 -35.28
C LYS A 271 4.20 25.65 -34.70
N LYS A 272 4.73 26.64 -35.42
CA LYS A 272 5.70 27.63 -34.91
C LYS A 272 4.92 28.81 -34.34
N VAL A 273 5.21 29.18 -33.09
CA VAL A 273 4.91 30.51 -32.53
C VAL A 273 6.16 31.36 -32.74
N LYS A 274 6.00 32.54 -33.37
CA LYS A 274 7.05 33.55 -33.55
C LYS A 274 6.96 34.57 -32.41
N ALA A 275 8.09 34.87 -31.76
CA ALA A 275 8.34 36.16 -31.13
C ALA A 275 9.80 36.56 -31.38
N ALA A 276 10.01 37.83 -31.67
CA ALA A 276 11.20 38.40 -32.28
C ALA A 276 12.34 38.71 -31.29
N THR A 277 13.58 38.74 -31.80
CA THR A 277 14.51 39.91 -31.80
C THR A 277 15.97 39.53 -31.53
N LYS A 278 16.83 40.08 -32.41
CA LYS A 278 18.26 40.39 -32.36
C LYS A 278 19.33 39.28 -32.37
N GLN A 279 20.29 39.56 -33.26
CA GLN A 279 21.56 38.90 -33.51
C GLN A 279 22.47 38.89 -32.27
N GLN A 280 23.22 37.80 -32.09
CA GLN A 280 24.65 37.84 -31.82
C GLN A 280 25.24 36.45 -32.08
N THR A 281 26.27 36.42 -32.92
CA THR A 281 27.13 35.26 -33.19
C THR A 281 27.99 34.96 -31.97
N LEU A 282 28.40 33.69 -31.80
CA LEU A 282 29.77 33.28 -31.41
C LEU A 282 29.89 31.74 -31.34
N ASN A 283 30.70 31.21 -32.26
CA ASN A 283 31.70 30.14 -32.15
C ASN A 283 31.52 28.94 -31.20
N GLY A 284 31.45 27.75 -31.81
CA GLY A 284 32.51 26.74 -31.69
C GLY A 284 32.42 25.71 -30.55
N VAL A 285 32.04 24.47 -30.89
CA VAL A 285 32.48 23.27 -30.13
C VAL A 285 32.91 22.18 -31.12
N LYS A 286 34.19 21.79 -31.01
CA LYS A 286 34.88 20.77 -31.80
C LYS A 286 34.31 19.38 -31.52
N ARG A 287 34.06 18.59 -32.56
CA ARG A 287 33.74 17.16 -32.47
C ARG A 287 35.02 16.38 -32.10
N GLY A 288 35.03 15.81 -30.89
CA GLY A 288 36.04 14.83 -30.47
C GLY A 288 35.72 13.46 -31.04
N ARG A 289 36.65 12.92 -31.82
CA ARG A 289 36.70 11.55 -32.35
C ARG A 289 37.26 10.65 -31.25
N VAL A 290 36.50 9.63 -30.84
CA VAL A 290 37.00 8.58 -29.94
C VAL A 290 37.44 7.42 -30.81
N GLU A 291 38.76 7.23 -30.94
CA GLU A 291 39.33 6.02 -31.56
C GLU A 291 39.40 4.91 -30.51
N LYS A 292 38.88 3.73 -30.87
CA LYS A 292 39.02 2.50 -30.09
C LYS A 292 40.42 1.93 -30.35
N THR A 293 41.24 1.82 -29.33
CA THR A 293 42.44 0.99 -29.38
C THR A 293 42.05 -0.50 -29.27
N LYS A 294 42.57 -1.29 -30.21
CA LYS A 294 42.61 -2.74 -30.20
C LYS A 294 43.90 -3.20 -29.49
N VAL A 295 43.85 -4.47 -29.07
CA VAL A 295 44.87 -5.29 -28.40
C VAL A 295 44.88 -5.14 -26.88
#